data_AF-A0A1W9N3P8-F1
#
_entry.id   AF-A0A1W9N3P8-F1
#
_cell.length_a   1.000
_cell.length_b   1.000
_cell.length_c   1.000
_cell.angle_alpha   90.00
_cell.angle_beta   90.00
_cell.angle_gamma   90.00
#
_symmetry.space_group_name_H-M   'P 1'
#
loop_
_entity.id
_entity.type
_entity.pdbx_description
1 polymer ?
#
loop_
_entity_poly.entity_id
_entity_poly.type
_entity_poly.pdbx_seq_one_letter_code
_entity_poly.pdbx_strand_id
1 'polypeptide(L)'
;MGVTVNIGRKNMKYYASINGVEFYVGTKVSYESNWGLSNFSIKSGECYNPDIYRDQYGFWCDFIYPITQCESKGYFNCLNTYDRACFTFGFLQYAAHVPNGDFIKYFRRLLATPEGKDYFSDLILNNGRICKITDNGIKIIDSDTSTDELMKYLNPSLDEVEDIEVINSAKFVHWCNNIPSHREIQVECGITHIRNAMKNYAERYNLNGVIDKVCLVVADIRHQGRGKSSEILHALNTGKDYNEVYNNLLKIGVHEYESRIKTLKDTIANLVSEKRLEKMKYDINSRDFVPFSN
;
A
#
# COMPACT_ATOMS: atom_id res chain seq x y z
N MET A 1 18.68 -23.20 0.22
CA MET A 1 19.66 -22.11 0.04
C MET A 1 18.88 -20.89 -0.35
N GLY A 2 19.10 -19.74 0.28
CA GLY A 2 18.40 -18.51 -0.06
C GLY A 2 18.74 -18.01 -1.46
N VAL A 3 17.91 -17.12 -2.01
CA VAL A 3 18.16 -16.48 -3.30
C VAL A 3 19.43 -15.63 -3.22
N THR A 4 20.32 -15.79 -4.20
CA THR A 4 21.49 -14.93 -4.36
C THR A 4 21.13 -13.77 -5.26
N VAL A 5 21.31 -12.54 -4.76
CA VAL A 5 21.04 -11.30 -5.49
C VAL A 5 22.36 -10.67 -5.90
N ASN A 6 22.56 -10.50 -7.20
CA ASN A 6 23.67 -9.69 -7.72
C ASN A 6 23.11 -8.33 -8.11
N ILE A 7 23.71 -7.24 -7.65
CA ILE A 7 23.24 -5.87 -7.95
C ILE A 7 24.13 -5.21 -9.01
N GLY A 8 23.53 -4.33 -9.79
CA GLY A 8 24.21 -3.53 -10.81
C GLY A 8 23.58 -2.15 -10.94
N ARG A 9 24.37 -1.18 -11.43
CA ARG A 9 23.93 0.20 -11.57
C ARG A 9 24.26 0.73 -12.97
N LYS A 10 23.29 1.39 -13.59
CA LYS A 10 23.45 2.12 -14.86
C LYS A 10 22.92 3.55 -14.64
N ASN A 11 23.82 4.52 -14.49
CA ASN A 11 23.49 5.90 -14.09
C ASN A 11 22.75 5.94 -12.74
N MET A 12 21.53 6.48 -12.71
CA MET A 12 20.68 6.52 -11.51
C MET A 12 19.82 5.27 -11.35
N LYS A 13 19.84 4.33 -12.30
CA LYS A 13 18.99 3.14 -12.27
C LYS A 13 19.75 1.96 -11.66
N TYR A 14 19.09 1.28 -10.73
CA TYR A 14 19.56 0.07 -10.09
C TYR A 14 18.84 -1.14 -10.68
N TYR A 15 19.62 -2.17 -10.93
CA TYR A 15 19.20 -3.46 -11.46
C TYR A 15 19.70 -4.54 -10.52
N ALA A 16 19.06 -5.69 -10.58
CA ALA A 16 19.52 -6.87 -9.89
C ALA A 16 19.36 -8.10 -10.78
N SER A 17 20.06 -9.17 -10.46
CA SER A 17 19.94 -10.46 -11.10
C SER A 17 19.80 -11.59 -10.08
N ILE A 18 18.80 -12.43 -10.30
CA ILE A 18 18.57 -13.69 -9.58
C ILE A 18 18.53 -14.80 -10.63
N ASN A 19 19.28 -15.88 -10.42
CA ASN A 19 19.40 -17.00 -11.38
C ASN A 19 19.80 -16.56 -12.80
N GLY A 20 20.62 -15.50 -12.92
CA GLY A 20 21.10 -14.97 -14.20
C GLY A 20 20.10 -14.09 -14.96
N VAL A 21 18.90 -13.86 -14.43
CA VAL A 21 17.89 -12.98 -15.06
C VAL A 21 17.98 -11.59 -14.46
N GLU A 22 18.41 -10.60 -15.26
CA GLU A 22 18.44 -9.18 -14.85
C GLU A 22 17.03 -8.58 -14.84
N PHE A 23 16.73 -7.78 -13.82
CA PHE A 23 15.50 -6.99 -13.72
C PHE A 23 15.77 -5.63 -13.08
N TYR A 24 14.86 -4.68 -13.36
CA TYR A 24 14.93 -3.32 -12.81
C TYR A 24 14.41 -3.29 -11.36
N VAL A 25 15.18 -2.68 -10.46
CA VAL A 25 14.84 -2.56 -9.03
C VAL A 25 14.22 -1.20 -8.73
N GLY A 26 14.86 -0.12 -9.18
CA GLY A 26 14.44 1.24 -8.88
C GLY A 26 15.41 2.29 -9.44
N THR A 27 15.00 3.55 -9.38
CA THR A 27 15.84 4.70 -9.71
C THR A 27 16.19 5.42 -8.41
N LYS A 28 17.46 5.77 -8.23
CA LYS A 28 17.89 6.67 -7.15
C LYS A 28 17.25 8.04 -7.33
N VAL A 29 16.58 8.51 -6.29
CA VAL A 29 15.91 9.80 -6.20
C VAL A 29 16.30 10.49 -4.91
N SER A 30 16.13 11.81 -4.87
CA SER A 30 16.23 12.61 -3.65
C SER A 30 14.84 13.11 -3.24
N TYR A 31 14.57 13.12 -1.95
CA TYR A 31 13.39 13.76 -1.36
C TYR A 31 13.83 14.51 -0.10
N GLU A 32 13.58 15.81 -0.05
CA GLU A 32 14.18 16.70 0.96
C GLU A 32 15.72 16.53 1.01
N SER A 33 16.29 16.18 2.16
CA SER A 33 17.71 15.88 2.32
C SER A 33 18.08 14.41 2.13
N ASN A 34 17.11 13.54 1.86
CA ASN A 34 17.26 12.10 1.87
C ASN A 34 17.46 11.53 0.46
N TRP A 35 18.15 10.39 0.39
CA TRP A 35 18.31 9.58 -0.81
C TRP A 35 17.68 8.21 -0.63
N GLY A 36 17.22 7.64 -1.73
CA GLY A 36 16.70 6.28 -1.77
C GLY A 36 16.31 5.88 -3.19
N LEU A 37 15.74 4.69 -3.31
CA LEU A 37 15.15 4.14 -4.52
C LEU A 37 13.67 4.49 -4.65
N SER A 38 13.26 4.64 -5.90
CA SER A 38 11.86 4.71 -6.30
C SER A 38 11.60 3.80 -7.50
N ASN A 39 10.55 2.99 -7.44
CA ASN A 39 10.05 2.17 -8.54
C ASN A 39 8.61 2.57 -8.89
N PHE A 40 8.49 3.57 -9.75
CA PHE A 40 7.25 3.97 -10.43
C PHE A 40 7.29 3.72 -11.94
N SER A 41 8.20 2.86 -12.40
CA SER A 41 8.37 2.63 -13.84
C SER A 41 7.14 1.95 -14.42
N ILE A 42 6.50 2.61 -15.38
CA ILE A 42 5.44 2.02 -16.19
C ILE A 42 6.03 0.76 -16.84
N LYS A 43 5.37 -0.40 -16.67
CA LYS A 43 5.82 -1.74 -17.11
C LYS A 43 6.86 -2.45 -16.23
N SER A 44 7.09 -2.06 -14.98
CA SER A 44 8.02 -2.81 -14.11
C SER A 44 7.41 -4.08 -13.49
N GLY A 45 6.08 -4.23 -13.50
CA GLY A 45 5.38 -5.37 -12.91
C GLY A 45 3.89 -5.41 -13.25
N GLU A 46 3.18 -6.37 -12.67
CA GLU A 46 1.73 -6.48 -12.80
C GLU A 46 0.99 -5.39 -12.01
N CYS A 47 -0.19 -5.01 -12.52
CA CYS A 47 -1.10 -4.09 -11.83
C CYS A 47 -2.25 -4.84 -11.19
N TYR A 48 -2.72 -4.31 -10.06
CA TYR A 48 -3.98 -4.70 -9.45
C TYR A 48 -5.15 -4.50 -10.42
N ASN A 49 -5.92 -5.55 -10.63
CA ASN A 49 -7.14 -5.55 -11.43
C ASN A 49 -8.29 -6.08 -10.57
N PRO A 50 -9.33 -5.27 -10.28
CA PRO A 50 -10.44 -5.69 -9.43
C PRO A 50 -11.19 -6.91 -9.99
N ASP A 51 -11.20 -7.11 -11.30
CA ASP A 51 -11.89 -8.25 -11.93
C ASP A 51 -11.30 -9.60 -11.52
N ILE A 52 -9.99 -9.68 -11.28
CA ILE A 52 -9.30 -10.91 -10.89
C ILE A 52 -9.69 -11.35 -9.47
N TYR A 53 -9.98 -10.38 -8.60
CA TYR A 53 -10.13 -10.61 -7.15
C TYR A 53 -11.60 -10.54 -6.68
N ARG A 54 -12.52 -10.15 -7.58
CA ARG A 54 -13.93 -9.90 -7.22
C ARG A 54 -14.62 -11.14 -6.66
N ASP A 55 -14.33 -12.33 -7.19
CA ASP A 55 -14.94 -13.57 -6.69
C ASP A 55 -14.60 -13.84 -5.22
N GLN A 56 -13.41 -13.39 -4.77
CA GLN A 56 -12.93 -13.62 -3.41
C GLN A 56 -13.34 -12.50 -2.45
N TYR A 57 -13.29 -11.23 -2.86
CA TYR A 57 -13.50 -10.09 -1.94
C TYR A 57 -14.70 -9.21 -2.28
N GLY A 58 -15.45 -9.56 -3.33
CA GLY A 58 -16.66 -8.86 -3.74
C GLY A 58 -16.40 -7.38 -4.05
N PHE A 59 -17.34 -6.55 -3.62
CA PHE A 59 -17.33 -5.10 -3.87
C PHE A 59 -16.08 -4.37 -3.36
N TRP A 60 -15.41 -4.90 -2.33
CA TRP A 60 -14.20 -4.28 -1.80
C TRP A 60 -13.10 -4.15 -2.84
N CYS A 61 -13.05 -5.06 -3.82
CA CYS A 61 -12.09 -4.98 -4.91
C CYS A 61 -12.25 -3.70 -5.74
N ASP A 62 -13.49 -3.37 -6.09
CA ASP A 62 -13.86 -2.18 -6.84
C ASP A 62 -13.70 -0.92 -5.95
N PHE A 63 -14.08 -1.03 -4.67
CA PHE A 63 -13.97 0.08 -3.71
C PHE A 63 -12.53 0.58 -3.53
N ILE A 64 -11.56 -0.31 -3.32
CA ILE A 64 -10.17 0.13 -3.08
C ILE A 64 -9.46 0.59 -4.36
N TYR A 65 -9.96 0.21 -5.54
CA TYR A 65 -9.26 0.40 -6.81
C TYR A 65 -8.80 1.85 -7.04
N PRO A 66 -9.62 2.90 -6.82
CA PRO A 66 -9.19 4.28 -7.02
C PRO A 66 -8.05 4.71 -6.09
N ILE A 67 -8.01 4.18 -4.85
CA ILE A 67 -6.90 4.44 -3.92
C ILE A 67 -5.61 3.82 -4.47
N THR A 68 -5.67 2.58 -4.98
CA THR A 68 -4.50 1.91 -5.59
C THR A 68 -3.96 2.67 -6.81
N GLN A 69 -4.86 3.27 -7.61
CA GLN A 69 -4.47 4.06 -8.76
C GLN A 69 -3.75 5.35 -8.33
N CYS A 70 -4.21 5.98 -7.26
CA CYS A 70 -3.56 7.15 -6.66
C CYS A 70 -2.20 6.84 -6.04
N GLU A 71 -2.06 5.71 -5.34
CA GLU A 71 -0.82 5.34 -4.64
C GLU A 71 0.29 4.89 -5.58
N SER A 72 -0.03 3.99 -6.51
CA SER A 72 0.99 3.31 -7.30
C SER A 72 0.60 3.10 -8.76
N LYS A 73 -0.50 3.69 -9.23
CA LYS A 73 -1.15 3.31 -10.51
C LYS A 73 -1.53 1.82 -10.54
N GLY A 74 -1.72 1.22 -9.36
CA GLY A 74 -2.01 -0.19 -9.17
C GLY A 74 -0.82 -1.14 -9.24
N TYR A 75 0.41 -0.69 -9.52
CA TYR A 75 1.57 -1.58 -9.60
C TYR A 75 1.88 -2.26 -8.26
N PHE A 76 1.96 -3.59 -8.25
CA PHE A 76 2.24 -4.38 -7.04
C PHE A 76 3.70 -4.30 -6.56
N ASN A 77 4.62 -3.93 -7.45
CA ASN A 77 6.05 -3.83 -7.15
C ASN A 77 6.51 -2.38 -6.93
N CYS A 78 5.57 -1.47 -6.73
CA CYS A 78 5.89 -0.08 -6.45
C CYS A 78 6.66 0.03 -5.12
N LEU A 79 7.77 0.75 -5.14
CA LEU A 79 8.74 0.83 -4.04
C LEU A 79 9.16 2.28 -3.86
N ASN A 80 9.26 2.73 -2.61
CA ASN A 80 9.93 3.97 -2.22
C ASN A 80 10.73 3.74 -0.94
N THR A 81 11.95 4.27 -0.85
CA THR A 81 12.82 4.10 0.33
C THR A 81 13.46 5.40 0.81
N TYR A 82 13.12 6.53 0.18
CA TYR A 82 13.78 7.82 0.37
C TYR A 82 13.15 8.71 1.46
N ASP A 83 12.07 8.29 2.10
CA ASP A 83 11.36 9.09 3.11
C ASP A 83 11.50 8.50 4.52
N ARG A 84 10.81 9.09 5.50
CA ARG A 84 10.83 8.64 6.90
C ARG A 84 10.36 7.18 7.09
N ALA A 85 9.68 6.59 6.11
CA ALA A 85 9.29 5.20 6.19
C ALA A 85 10.49 4.25 6.03
N CYS A 86 11.58 4.74 5.44
CA CYS A 86 12.78 4.02 4.97
C CYS A 86 12.49 2.93 3.93
N PHE A 87 11.28 2.36 3.93
CA PHE A 87 10.83 1.33 3.02
C PHE A 87 9.29 1.34 2.95
N THR A 88 8.79 1.60 1.76
CA THR A 88 7.36 1.57 1.41
C THR A 88 7.19 0.71 0.18
N PHE A 89 6.31 -0.28 0.22
CA PHE A 89 6.18 -1.26 -0.86
C PHE A 89 4.72 -1.64 -1.14
N GLY A 90 4.43 -1.91 -2.40
CA GLY A 90 3.17 -2.50 -2.84
C GLY A 90 2.19 -1.50 -3.44
N PHE A 91 1.08 -2.04 -3.95
CA PHE A 91 0.07 -1.28 -4.69
C PHE A 91 -0.74 -0.26 -3.85
N LEU A 92 -0.69 -0.38 -2.53
CA LEU A 92 -1.25 0.57 -1.58
C LEU A 92 -0.18 1.31 -0.76
N GLN A 93 1.10 1.13 -1.11
CA GLN A 93 2.24 1.79 -0.45
C GLN A 93 2.32 1.48 1.05
N TYR A 94 2.50 0.21 1.40
CA TYR A 94 2.64 -0.23 2.80
C TYR A 94 3.96 0.23 3.39
N ALA A 95 3.91 0.97 4.50
CA ALA A 95 5.08 1.67 5.05
C ALA A 95 5.67 0.98 6.29
N ALA A 96 6.99 0.78 6.31
CA ALA A 96 7.68 0.04 7.37
C ALA A 96 7.75 0.77 8.73
N HIS A 97 7.62 2.11 8.76
CA HIS A 97 7.74 2.90 10.00
C HIS A 97 6.56 2.80 10.98
N VAL A 98 5.49 2.08 10.64
CA VAL A 98 4.30 1.99 11.50
C VAL A 98 4.31 0.66 12.25
N PRO A 99 4.53 0.66 13.59
CA PRO A 99 4.42 -0.54 14.41
C PRO A 99 3.05 -1.19 14.25
N ASN A 100 3.03 -2.51 14.01
CA ASN A 100 1.82 -3.28 13.69
C ASN A 100 0.99 -2.71 12.51
N GLY A 101 1.62 -1.91 11.66
CA GLY A 101 1.07 -1.37 10.44
C GLY A 101 0.78 -2.44 9.39
N ASP A 102 0.29 -1.99 8.25
CA ASP A 102 0.03 -2.80 7.08
C ASP A 102 1.29 -3.52 6.57
N PHE A 103 2.43 -2.82 6.45
CA PHE A 103 3.70 -3.42 6.00
C PHE A 103 4.15 -4.56 6.93
N ILE A 104 4.06 -4.36 8.24
CA ILE A 104 4.48 -5.36 9.23
C ILE A 104 3.59 -6.61 9.14
N LYS A 105 2.28 -6.42 9.07
CA LYS A 105 1.32 -7.54 8.91
C LYS A 105 1.55 -8.27 7.59
N TYR A 106 1.71 -7.52 6.52
CA TYR A 106 2.03 -8.03 5.19
C TYR A 106 3.33 -8.83 5.19
N PHE A 107 4.42 -8.28 5.72
CA PHE A 107 5.72 -8.93 5.69
C PHE A 107 5.75 -10.18 6.58
N ARG A 108 5.09 -10.16 7.75
CA ARG A 108 4.90 -11.37 8.55
C ARG A 108 4.18 -12.46 7.74
N ARG A 109 3.12 -12.13 7.01
CA ARG A 109 2.41 -13.12 6.18
C ARG A 109 3.28 -13.68 5.05
N LEU A 110 4.10 -12.85 4.43
CA LEU A 110 5.09 -13.30 3.45
C LEU A 110 6.12 -14.24 4.08
N LEU A 111 6.71 -13.89 5.21
CA LEU A 111 7.70 -14.73 5.90
C LEU A 111 7.13 -16.07 6.37
N ALA A 112 5.81 -16.19 6.48
CA ALA A 112 5.12 -17.45 6.79
C ALA A 112 4.94 -18.37 5.57
N THR A 113 5.16 -17.90 4.35
CA THR A 113 5.06 -18.74 3.15
C THR A 113 6.33 -19.57 2.94
N PRO A 114 6.26 -20.66 2.13
CA PRO A 114 7.45 -21.45 1.80
C PRO A 114 8.58 -20.63 1.16
N GLU A 115 8.27 -19.63 0.34
CA GLU A 115 9.25 -18.77 -0.35
C GLU A 115 9.90 -17.74 0.60
N GLY A 116 9.27 -17.44 1.75
CA GLY A 116 9.81 -16.49 2.72
C GLY A 116 11.23 -16.83 3.16
N LYS A 117 11.51 -18.11 3.40
CA LYS A 117 12.86 -18.61 3.74
C LYS A 117 13.84 -18.52 2.57
N ASP A 118 13.34 -18.50 1.33
CA ASP A 118 14.19 -18.43 0.14
C ASP A 118 14.60 -16.97 -0.10
N TYR A 119 13.67 -16.02 0.00
CA TYR A 119 13.99 -14.59 -0.19
C TYR A 119 14.70 -13.97 1.02
N PHE A 120 14.29 -14.35 2.24
CA PHE A 120 14.80 -13.78 3.49
C PHE A 120 15.24 -14.89 4.43
N SER A 121 16.28 -15.64 4.03
CA SER A 121 16.79 -16.81 4.77
C SER A 121 17.34 -16.48 6.16
N ASP A 122 17.68 -15.22 6.41
CA ASP A 122 18.14 -14.72 7.70
C ASP A 122 17.01 -14.15 8.57
N LEU A 123 15.75 -14.20 8.11
CA LEU A 123 14.58 -13.81 8.89
C LEU A 123 13.69 -15.02 9.20
N ILE A 124 13.12 -15.02 10.39
CA ILE A 124 12.12 -16.00 10.82
C ILE A 124 10.97 -15.31 11.55
N LEU A 125 9.83 -16.00 11.61
CA LEU A 125 8.78 -15.66 12.54
C LEU A 125 8.97 -16.42 13.85
N ASN A 126 9.04 -15.70 14.96
CA ASN A 126 9.03 -16.28 16.30
C ASN A 126 7.96 -15.58 17.14
N ASN A 127 6.99 -16.33 17.67
CA ASN A 127 5.83 -15.80 18.40
C ASN A 127 5.12 -14.64 17.69
N GLY A 128 4.98 -14.73 16.37
CA GLY A 128 4.33 -13.71 15.54
C GLY A 128 5.15 -12.43 15.34
N ARG A 129 6.43 -12.41 15.70
CA ARG A 129 7.37 -11.30 15.46
C ARG A 129 8.42 -11.67 14.41
N ILE A 130 8.85 -10.67 13.66
CA ILE A 130 9.95 -10.77 12.72
C ILE A 130 11.25 -10.76 13.51
N CYS A 131 12.04 -11.82 13.37
CA CYS A 131 13.33 -11.95 14.01
C CYS A 131 14.43 -12.20 12.98
N LYS A 132 15.59 -11.59 13.19
CA LYS A 132 16.81 -11.85 12.43
C LYS A 132 17.64 -12.94 13.11
N ILE A 133 18.09 -13.90 12.33
CA ILE A 133 19.10 -14.88 12.74
C ILE A 133 20.47 -14.19 12.68
N THR A 134 21.22 -14.24 13.77
CA THR A 134 22.57 -13.68 13.89
C THR A 134 23.51 -14.74 14.46
N ASP A 135 24.82 -14.49 14.39
CA ASP A 135 25.83 -15.37 15.01
C ASP A 135 25.61 -15.52 16.54
N ASN A 136 24.99 -14.52 17.17
CA ASN A 136 24.67 -14.50 18.60
C ASN A 136 23.25 -15.02 18.92
N GLY A 137 22.57 -15.65 17.96
CA GLY A 137 21.22 -16.17 18.10
C GLY A 137 20.15 -15.31 17.43
N ILE A 138 18.91 -15.41 17.93
CA ILE A 138 17.72 -14.79 17.33
C ILE A 138 17.47 -13.41 17.94
N LYS A 139 17.41 -12.36 17.10
CA LYS A 139 17.11 -10.98 17.50
C LYS A 139 15.75 -10.55 16.96
N ILE A 140 14.83 -10.13 17.81
CA ILE A 140 13.56 -9.52 17.38
C ILE A 140 13.86 -8.14 16.76
N ILE A 141 13.29 -7.85 15.59
CA ILE A 141 13.53 -6.58 14.86
C ILE A 141 12.25 -5.75 14.64
N ASP A 142 11.09 -6.22 15.08
CA ASP A 142 9.85 -5.45 15.15
C ASP A 142 9.15 -5.59 16.52
N SER A 143 8.46 -4.53 16.94
CA SER A 143 7.75 -4.49 18.24
C SER A 143 6.42 -3.76 18.12
N ASP A 144 5.68 -3.66 19.23
CA ASP A 144 4.43 -2.90 19.27
C ASP A 144 4.63 -1.38 19.27
N THR A 145 5.84 -0.91 19.53
CA THR A 145 6.13 0.52 19.71
C THR A 145 7.22 1.05 18.77
N SER A 146 7.99 0.19 18.12
CA SER A 146 9.04 0.58 17.17
C SER A 146 9.28 -0.48 16.11
N THR A 147 9.63 -0.02 14.91
CA THR A 147 10.09 -0.82 13.78
C THR A 147 11.49 -0.40 13.32
N ASP A 148 12.23 0.37 14.11
CA ASP A 148 13.51 0.98 13.71
C ASP A 148 14.55 -0.06 13.27
N GLU A 149 14.63 -1.20 13.97
CA GLU A 149 15.56 -2.26 13.63
C GLU A 149 15.18 -2.99 12.34
N LEU A 150 13.89 -3.10 12.04
CA LEU A 150 13.41 -3.59 10.75
C LEU A 150 13.66 -2.57 9.64
N MET A 151 13.45 -1.28 9.90
CA MET A 151 13.76 -0.23 8.92
C MET A 151 15.25 -0.26 8.58
N LYS A 152 16.15 -0.29 9.58
CA LYS A 152 17.59 -0.42 9.36
C LYS A 152 17.97 -1.72 8.64
N TYR A 153 17.24 -2.81 8.89
CA TYR A 153 17.44 -4.05 8.16
C TYR A 153 17.14 -3.87 6.66
N LEU A 154 16.03 -3.20 6.33
CA LEU A 154 15.56 -3.00 4.96
C LEU A 154 16.36 -1.94 4.21
N ASN A 155 16.57 -0.79 4.84
CA ASN A 155 17.26 0.38 4.33
C ASN A 155 18.08 1.02 5.48
N PRO A 156 19.41 0.80 5.53
CA PRO A 156 20.22 1.16 6.71
C PRO A 156 20.33 2.66 6.99
N SER A 157 20.29 3.51 5.96
CA SER A 157 20.35 4.96 6.09
C SER A 157 19.56 5.67 4.99
N LEU A 158 19.42 6.99 5.13
CA LEU A 158 18.82 7.87 4.11
C LEU A 158 19.88 8.79 3.48
N ASP A 159 21.16 8.56 3.78
CA ASP A 159 22.26 9.43 3.34
C ASP A 159 22.69 9.15 1.89
N GLU A 160 22.58 7.89 1.45
CA GLU A 160 22.93 7.41 0.11
C GLU A 160 22.20 6.09 -0.15
N VAL A 161 22.11 5.65 -1.42
CA VAL A 161 21.54 4.34 -1.74
C VAL A 161 22.58 3.25 -1.48
N GLU A 162 22.36 2.43 -0.45
CA GLU A 162 23.28 1.38 -0.01
C GLU A 162 23.00 0.01 -0.64
N ASP A 163 24.01 -0.85 -0.75
CA ASP A 163 23.87 -2.17 -1.36
C ASP A 163 22.80 -3.04 -0.66
N ILE A 164 22.69 -2.94 0.66
CA ILE A 164 21.68 -3.66 1.45
C ILE A 164 20.26 -3.22 1.06
N GLU A 165 20.05 -1.91 0.91
CA GLU A 165 18.77 -1.34 0.44
C GLU A 165 18.41 -1.90 -0.94
N VAL A 166 19.37 -1.92 -1.87
CA VAL A 166 19.17 -2.44 -3.23
C VAL A 166 18.86 -3.94 -3.19
N ILE A 167 19.58 -4.72 -2.39
CA ILE A 167 19.37 -6.18 -2.26
C ILE A 167 17.98 -6.48 -1.72
N ASN A 168 17.56 -5.83 -0.64
CA ASN A 168 16.25 -6.06 -0.05
C ASN A 168 15.11 -5.60 -0.97
N SER A 169 15.28 -4.44 -1.60
CA SER A 169 14.38 -3.94 -2.64
C SER A 169 14.24 -4.94 -3.79
N ALA A 170 15.36 -5.48 -4.28
CA ALA A 170 15.40 -6.47 -5.35
C ALA A 170 14.68 -7.76 -4.97
N LYS A 171 14.82 -8.24 -3.72
CA LYS A 171 14.10 -9.41 -3.21
C LYS A 171 12.59 -9.20 -3.29
N PHE A 172 12.07 -8.08 -2.75
CA PHE A 172 10.65 -7.77 -2.81
C PHE A 172 10.14 -7.60 -4.24
N VAL A 173 10.84 -6.86 -5.10
CA VAL A 173 10.45 -6.67 -6.50
C VAL A 173 10.42 -8.00 -7.26
N HIS A 174 11.46 -8.83 -7.12
CA HIS A 174 11.53 -10.12 -7.79
C HIS A 174 10.47 -11.09 -7.28
N TRP A 175 10.29 -11.17 -5.96
CA TRP A 175 9.27 -12.03 -5.36
C TRP A 175 7.88 -11.63 -5.85
N CYS A 176 7.58 -10.35 -5.81
CA CYS A 176 6.32 -9.79 -6.29
C CYS A 176 6.04 -10.09 -7.75
N ASN A 177 7.06 -9.98 -8.60
CA ASN A 177 6.88 -10.13 -10.04
C ASN A 177 6.72 -11.60 -10.46
N ASN A 178 7.30 -12.55 -9.72
CA ASN A 178 7.37 -13.95 -10.15
C ASN A 178 6.42 -14.88 -9.39
N ILE A 179 6.00 -14.54 -8.17
CA ILE A 179 5.21 -15.43 -7.32
C ILE A 179 3.81 -14.85 -7.09
N PRO A 180 2.74 -15.46 -7.64
CA PRO A 180 1.38 -14.96 -7.51
C PRO A 180 0.90 -14.78 -6.06
N SER A 181 1.24 -15.71 -5.16
CA SER A 181 0.84 -15.65 -3.74
C SER A 181 1.34 -14.40 -3.03
N HIS A 182 2.45 -13.81 -3.47
CA HIS A 182 2.93 -12.54 -2.94
C HIS A 182 1.96 -11.39 -3.26
N ARG A 183 1.41 -11.35 -4.48
CA ARG A 183 0.42 -10.35 -4.90
C ARG A 183 -0.93 -10.59 -4.23
N GLU A 184 -1.35 -11.84 -4.09
CA GLU A 184 -2.56 -12.22 -3.35
C GLU A 184 -2.51 -11.76 -1.88
N ILE A 185 -1.37 -11.98 -1.21
CA ILE A 185 -1.16 -11.54 0.18
C ILE A 185 -1.20 -10.01 0.28
N GLN A 186 -0.68 -9.27 -0.71
CA GLN A 186 -0.86 -7.82 -0.77
C GLN A 186 -2.33 -7.46 -0.84
N VAL A 187 -3.10 -8.02 -1.79
CA VAL A 187 -4.53 -7.71 -1.96
C VAL A 187 -5.32 -7.97 -0.68
N GLU A 188 -5.14 -9.13 -0.07
CA GLU A 188 -5.84 -9.48 1.17
C GLU A 188 -5.51 -8.54 2.33
N CYS A 189 -4.22 -8.20 2.51
CA CYS A 189 -3.78 -7.25 3.53
C CYS A 189 -4.39 -5.87 3.30
N GLY A 190 -4.38 -5.40 2.05
CA GLY A 190 -4.94 -4.11 1.66
C GLY A 190 -6.44 -4.01 1.91
N ILE A 191 -7.20 -5.01 1.44
CA ILE A 191 -8.64 -5.06 1.65
C ILE A 191 -8.96 -5.13 3.14
N THR A 192 -8.28 -6.00 3.89
CA THR A 192 -8.49 -6.12 5.34
C THR A 192 -8.16 -4.82 6.07
N HIS A 193 -7.09 -4.12 5.68
CA HIS A 193 -6.72 -2.83 6.24
C HIS A 193 -7.83 -1.79 6.01
N ILE A 194 -8.27 -1.61 4.76
CA ILE A 194 -9.30 -0.62 4.42
C ILE A 194 -10.65 -0.97 5.04
N ARG A 195 -11.05 -2.25 5.11
CA ARG A 195 -12.27 -2.69 5.80
C ARG A 195 -12.28 -2.28 7.28
N ASN A 196 -11.17 -2.54 7.97
CA ASN A 196 -11.02 -2.17 9.38
C ASN A 196 -11.01 -0.64 9.57
N ALA A 197 -10.34 0.08 8.68
CA ALA A 197 -10.28 1.53 8.71
C ALA A 197 -11.66 2.17 8.45
N MET A 198 -12.42 1.63 7.49
CA MET A 198 -13.77 2.11 7.14
C MET A 198 -14.74 2.04 8.31
N LYS A 199 -14.64 1.04 9.18
CA LYS A 199 -15.44 0.99 10.41
C LYS A 199 -15.20 2.24 11.27
N ASN A 200 -13.92 2.55 11.53
CA ASN A 200 -13.54 3.71 12.33
C ASN A 200 -13.95 5.02 11.65
N TYR A 201 -13.87 5.09 10.32
CA TYR A 201 -14.30 6.26 9.57
C TYR A 201 -15.82 6.44 9.62
N ALA A 202 -16.58 5.35 9.55
CA ALA A 202 -18.03 5.39 9.63
C ALA A 202 -18.52 5.87 10.99
N GLU A 203 -17.89 5.41 12.08
CA GLU A 203 -18.16 5.91 13.43
C GLU A 203 -17.82 7.39 13.56
N ARG A 204 -16.64 7.79 13.07
CA ARG A 204 -16.13 9.16 13.23
C ARG A 204 -16.87 10.20 12.37
N TYR A 205 -17.30 9.81 11.18
CA TYR A 205 -17.86 10.71 10.17
C TYR A 205 -19.33 10.43 9.85
N ASN A 206 -19.99 9.59 10.66
CA ASN A 206 -21.39 9.20 10.49
C ASN A 206 -21.71 8.67 9.07
N LEU A 207 -20.89 7.72 8.59
CA LEU A 207 -21.03 7.18 7.22
C LEU A 207 -22.04 6.04 7.10
N ASN A 208 -22.79 5.73 8.15
CA ASN A 208 -23.82 4.70 8.07
C ASN A 208 -24.94 5.13 7.09
N GLY A 209 -25.23 4.28 6.11
CA GLY A 209 -26.16 4.54 5.02
C GLY A 209 -25.63 5.48 3.94
N VAL A 210 -24.38 5.93 4.00
CA VAL A 210 -23.78 6.81 3.00
C VAL A 210 -23.32 6.02 1.77
N ILE A 211 -23.55 6.58 0.58
CA ILE A 211 -23.18 5.97 -0.70
C ILE A 211 -21.68 5.69 -0.81
N ASP A 212 -21.35 4.56 -1.45
CA ASP A 212 -19.98 4.08 -1.67
C ASP A 212 -19.02 5.14 -2.23
N LYS A 213 -19.44 5.94 -3.20
CA LYS A 213 -18.65 7.01 -3.83
C LYS A 213 -18.15 8.03 -2.80
N VAL A 214 -19.00 8.43 -1.86
CA VAL A 214 -18.63 9.38 -0.80
C VAL A 214 -17.73 8.69 0.22
N CYS A 215 -18.07 7.46 0.63
CA CYS A 215 -17.25 6.68 1.56
C CYS A 215 -15.82 6.48 1.03
N LEU A 216 -15.67 6.24 -0.27
CA LEU A 216 -14.40 6.09 -0.94
C LEU A 216 -13.54 7.35 -0.85
N VAL A 217 -14.10 8.53 -1.12
CA VAL A 217 -13.32 9.78 -1.03
C VAL A 217 -12.89 10.05 0.41
N VAL A 218 -13.74 9.74 1.40
CA VAL A 218 -13.33 9.81 2.81
C VAL A 218 -12.18 8.83 3.11
N ALA A 219 -12.28 7.58 2.63
CA ALA A 219 -11.22 6.60 2.79
C ALA A 219 -9.90 7.05 2.16
N ASP A 220 -9.93 7.60 0.94
CA ASP A 220 -8.76 8.17 0.26
C ASP A 220 -8.11 9.31 1.06
N ILE A 221 -8.90 10.29 1.52
CA ILE A 221 -8.39 11.41 2.33
C ILE A 221 -7.67 10.89 3.57
N ARG A 222 -8.22 9.88 4.22
CA ARG A 222 -7.66 9.33 5.46
C ARG A 222 -6.48 8.40 5.24
N HIS A 223 -6.49 7.63 4.17
CA HIS A 223 -5.37 6.77 3.76
C HIS A 223 -4.14 7.60 3.45
N GLN A 224 -4.30 8.65 2.66
CA GLN A 224 -3.17 9.49 2.27
C GLN A 224 -2.81 10.55 3.33
N GLY A 225 -3.78 11.06 4.09
CA GLY A 225 -3.55 12.05 5.14
C GLY A 225 -3.73 13.52 4.71
N ARG A 226 -4.29 13.82 3.53
CA ARG A 226 -4.47 15.18 2.97
C ARG A 226 -5.50 16.06 3.66
N GLY A 227 -6.14 15.59 4.73
CA GLY A 227 -7.27 16.30 5.33
C GLY A 227 -7.44 16.11 6.82
N LYS A 228 -7.74 17.22 7.51
CA LYS A 228 -8.14 17.24 8.91
C LYS A 228 -9.57 16.75 9.05
N SER A 229 -9.90 16.21 10.22
CA SER A 229 -11.26 15.70 10.48
C SER A 229 -12.32 16.81 10.46
N SER A 230 -11.98 18.03 10.85
CA SER A 230 -12.89 19.19 10.78
C SER A 230 -13.29 19.51 9.34
N GLU A 231 -12.37 19.39 8.38
CA GLU A 231 -12.62 19.65 6.97
C GLU A 231 -13.53 18.58 6.37
N ILE A 232 -13.30 17.32 6.71
CA ILE A 232 -14.17 16.20 6.30
C ILE A 232 -15.58 16.39 6.85
N LEU A 233 -15.72 16.66 8.15
CA LEU A 233 -17.03 16.89 8.78
C LEU A 233 -17.76 18.09 8.16
N HIS A 234 -17.04 19.17 7.86
CA HIS A 234 -17.63 20.33 7.18
C HIS A 234 -18.11 19.98 5.76
N ALA A 235 -17.29 19.25 4.99
CA ALA A 235 -17.66 18.82 3.64
C ALA A 235 -18.87 17.87 3.60
N LEU A 236 -19.09 17.09 4.66
CA LEU A 236 -20.25 16.17 4.80
C LEU A 236 -21.55 16.89 5.19
N ASN A 237 -21.49 18.15 5.66
CA ASN A 237 -22.62 18.87 6.22
C ASN A 237 -23.47 19.59 5.14
N THR A 238 -24.06 18.82 4.22
CA THR A 238 -24.85 19.33 3.07
C THR A 238 -26.30 18.84 3.07
N GLY A 239 -26.82 18.37 4.21
CA GLY A 239 -28.18 17.81 4.27
C GLY A 239 -28.37 16.53 3.44
N LYS A 240 -27.28 15.76 3.22
CA LYS A 240 -27.22 14.55 2.38
C LYS A 240 -27.30 14.78 0.88
N ASP A 241 -27.02 16.00 0.39
CA ASP A 241 -26.69 16.17 -1.04
C ASP A 241 -25.32 15.54 -1.32
N TYR A 242 -25.31 14.28 -1.75
CA TYR A 242 -24.08 13.53 -1.99
C TYR A 242 -23.27 14.04 -3.19
N ASN A 243 -23.85 14.80 -4.11
CA ASN A 243 -23.10 15.44 -5.18
C ASN A 243 -22.32 16.63 -4.62
N GLU A 244 -22.95 17.44 -3.77
CA GLU A 244 -22.28 18.53 -3.07
C GLU A 244 -21.19 18.00 -2.12
N VAL A 245 -21.50 16.96 -1.33
CA VAL A 245 -20.51 16.29 -0.46
C VAL A 245 -19.28 15.85 -1.26
N TYR A 246 -19.51 15.12 -2.36
CA TYR A 246 -18.42 14.61 -3.20
C TYR A 246 -17.53 15.74 -3.70
N ASN A 247 -18.12 16.82 -4.22
CA ASN A 247 -17.37 17.98 -4.70
C ASN A 247 -16.62 18.69 -3.57
N ASN A 248 -17.19 18.79 -2.37
CA ASN A 248 -16.53 19.41 -1.22
C ASN A 248 -15.36 18.57 -0.69
N LEU A 249 -15.51 17.25 -0.61
CA LEU A 249 -14.43 16.34 -0.20
C LEU A 249 -13.24 16.37 -1.17
N LEU A 250 -13.49 16.50 -2.48
CA LEU A 250 -12.42 16.60 -3.49
C LEU A 250 -11.62 17.91 -3.41
N LYS A 251 -12.12 18.96 -2.76
CA LYS A 251 -11.37 20.21 -2.55
C LYS A 251 -10.33 20.11 -1.43
N ILE A 252 -10.47 19.14 -0.51
CA ILE A 252 -9.59 18.98 0.64
C ILE A 252 -8.17 18.63 0.16
N GLY A 253 -7.17 19.46 0.48
CA GLY A 253 -5.77 19.24 0.07
C GLY A 253 -5.47 19.46 -1.41
N VAL A 254 -6.37 20.09 -2.19
CA VAL A 254 -6.20 20.26 -3.64
C VAL A 254 -4.92 20.98 -4.05
N HIS A 255 -4.47 21.94 -3.24
CA HIS A 255 -3.26 22.73 -3.53
C HIS A 255 -1.97 21.90 -3.45
N GLU A 256 -1.95 20.83 -2.65
CA GLU A 256 -0.78 19.96 -2.48
C GLU A 256 -0.90 18.66 -3.28
N TYR A 257 -2.13 18.21 -3.56
CA TYR A 257 -2.41 16.86 -4.11
C TYR A 257 -3.26 16.88 -5.38
N GLU A 258 -3.11 17.91 -6.22
CA GLU A 258 -3.91 18.08 -7.44
C GLU A 258 -3.89 16.84 -8.36
N SER A 259 -2.70 16.29 -8.64
CA SER A 259 -2.52 15.13 -9.52
C SER A 259 -3.20 13.87 -8.96
N ARG A 260 -3.16 13.68 -7.65
CA ARG A 260 -3.86 12.61 -6.94
C ARG A 260 -5.36 12.77 -7.10
N ILE A 261 -5.88 13.96 -6.81
CA ILE A 261 -7.32 14.25 -6.87
C ILE A 261 -7.84 14.09 -8.30
N LYS A 262 -7.05 14.49 -9.31
CA LYS A 262 -7.38 14.23 -10.71
C LYS A 262 -7.48 12.72 -10.98
N THR A 263 -6.47 11.95 -10.57
CA THR A 263 -6.46 10.48 -10.73
C THR A 263 -7.67 9.82 -10.04
N LEU A 264 -7.98 10.26 -8.82
CA LEU A 264 -9.13 9.78 -8.05
C LEU A 264 -10.45 10.06 -8.79
N LYS A 265 -10.64 11.30 -9.25
CA LYS A 265 -11.83 11.70 -10.02
C LYS A 265 -12.00 10.89 -11.29
N ASP A 266 -10.94 10.76 -12.08
CA ASP A 266 -10.97 10.04 -13.35
C ASP A 266 -11.30 8.55 -13.12
N THR A 267 -10.68 7.93 -12.11
CA THR A 267 -10.92 6.52 -11.78
C THR A 267 -12.34 6.29 -11.24
N ILE A 268 -12.83 7.17 -10.37
CA ILE A 268 -14.22 7.10 -9.87
C ILE A 268 -15.22 7.26 -11.02
N ALA A 269 -15.00 8.23 -11.92
CA ALA A 269 -15.89 8.44 -13.06
C ALA A 269 -15.97 7.21 -13.97
N ASN A 270 -14.85 6.53 -14.20
CA ASN A 270 -14.83 5.28 -14.95
C ASN A 270 -15.61 4.16 -14.23
N LEU A 271 -15.39 3.97 -12.93
CA LEU A 271 -16.15 2.96 -12.19
C LEU A 271 -17.66 3.27 -12.14
N VAL A 272 -18.05 4.54 -12.08
CA VAL A 272 -19.48 4.93 -12.16
C VAL A 272 -20.05 4.61 -13.54
N SER A 273 -19.33 4.93 -14.62
CA SER A 273 -19.80 4.66 -15.99
C SER A 273 -19.94 3.15 -16.27
N GLU A 274 -19.04 2.34 -15.69
CA GLU A 274 -19.09 0.87 -15.71
C GLU A 274 -20.13 0.30 -14.75
N LYS A 275 -20.86 1.14 -14.01
CA LYS A 275 -21.83 0.74 -12.99
C LYS A 275 -21.18 -0.15 -11.91
N ARG A 276 -19.97 0.19 -11.48
CA ARG A 276 -19.25 -0.49 -10.38
C ARG A 276 -19.27 0.31 -9.08
N LEU A 277 -19.56 1.60 -9.12
CA LEU A 277 -19.84 2.46 -7.96
C LEU A 277 -21.27 3.03 -8.04
N GLU A 278 -21.70 3.71 -6.98
CA GLU A 278 -23.04 4.29 -6.76
C GLU A 278 -24.16 3.25 -6.65
N LYS A 279 -23.82 2.05 -6.17
CA LYS A 279 -24.76 0.93 -6.01
C LYS A 279 -24.92 0.48 -4.58
N MET A 280 -23.95 0.83 -3.75
CA MET A 280 -23.88 0.36 -2.38
C MET A 280 -23.90 1.53 -1.40
N LYS A 281 -24.36 1.25 -0.19
CA LYS A 281 -24.22 2.13 0.97
C LYS A 281 -23.43 1.39 2.05
N TYR A 282 -22.64 2.13 2.82
CA TYR A 282 -21.94 1.53 3.96
C TYR A 282 -22.94 1.22 5.07
N ASP A 283 -22.92 0.00 5.61
CA ASP A 283 -23.70 -0.40 6.78
C ASP A 283 -22.74 -0.72 7.94
N ILE A 284 -22.85 0.07 9.02
CA ILE A 284 -21.96 -0.04 10.16
C ILE A 284 -22.14 -1.34 10.95
N ASN A 285 -23.35 -1.92 10.91
CA ASN A 285 -23.67 -3.13 11.66
C ASN A 285 -23.00 -4.36 11.04
N SER A 286 -23.13 -4.54 9.73
CA SER A 286 -22.42 -5.57 8.97
C SER A 286 -20.94 -5.27 8.76
N ARG A 287 -20.53 -4.00 8.95
CA ARG A 287 -19.18 -3.49 8.63
C ARG A 287 -18.83 -3.72 7.16
N ASP A 288 -19.83 -3.58 6.31
CA ASP A 288 -19.72 -3.88 4.89
C ASP A 288 -20.53 -2.88 4.05
N PHE A 289 -20.31 -2.93 2.74
CA PHE A 289 -21.16 -2.27 1.78
C PHE A 289 -22.32 -3.19 1.42
N VAL A 290 -23.53 -2.66 1.55
CA VAL A 290 -24.76 -3.38 1.19
C VAL A 290 -25.45 -2.66 0.03
N PRO A 291 -26.15 -3.39 -0.86
CA PRO A 291 -26.91 -2.74 -1.93
C PRO A 291 -27.94 -1.76 -1.37
N PHE A 292 -28.30 -0.74 -2.16
CA PHE A 292 -29.50 0.03 -1.85
C PHE A 292 -30.70 -0.92 -1.80
N SER A 293 -31.41 -0.92 -0.66
CA SER A 293 -32.68 -1.60 -0.51
C SER A 293 -33.65 -0.99 -1.54
N ASN A 294 -34.25 -1.82 -2.39
CA ASN A 294 -35.41 -1.40 -3.18
C ASN A 294 -36.57 -1.04 -2.25
#